data_AF-A0A2V8HME4-F1
#
_entry.id   AF-A0A2V8HME4-F1
#
_cell.length_a   1.000
_cell.length_b   1.000
_cell.length_c   1.000
_cell.angle_alpha   90.00
_cell.angle_beta   90.00
_cell.angle_gamma   90.00
#
_symmetry.space_group_name_H-M   'P 1'
#
loop_
_entity.id
_entity.type
_entity.pdbx_description
1 polymer ?
#
loop_
_entity_poly.entity_id
_entity_poly.type
_entity_poly.pdbx_seq_one_letter_code
_entity_poly.pdbx_strand_id
1 'polypeptide(L)'
;MRMKPTLFALVLFVTSSVPALAQRLPRTVLPNHYDLTVTLNARDEQATLHVRHPVPPGDASIHITYKGVLNDELRGLYLSKANNRRYAVSQLEATDARRMFPSFDEPAMKATFSLTAVMDEGDHAISNGAVTSDTPGPGRGKHTVVFEITPKMSTYLVALVVGDFVCR
;
A
#
# COMPACT_ATOMS: atom_id res chain seq x y z
N MET A 1 13.71 -11.55 -22.78
CA MET A 1 12.66 -10.59 -23.17
C MET A 1 12.49 -9.59 -22.02
N ARG A 2 12.96 -8.35 -22.18
CA ARG A 2 13.03 -7.32 -21.12
C ARG A 2 11.63 -6.92 -20.66
N MET A 3 11.33 -7.13 -19.37
CA MET A 3 10.11 -6.65 -18.72
C MET A 3 10.08 -5.11 -18.70
N LYS A 4 8.96 -4.51 -19.12
CA LYS A 4 8.66 -3.12 -18.81
C LYS A 4 8.16 -3.04 -17.36
N PRO A 5 8.69 -2.15 -16.51
CA PRO A 5 8.18 -1.95 -15.16
C PRO A 5 6.81 -1.27 -15.24
N THR A 6 5.74 -2.03 -14.99
CA THR A 6 4.41 -1.47 -14.77
C THR A 6 4.40 -0.81 -13.40
N LEU A 7 4.26 0.51 -13.37
CA LEU A 7 4.24 1.30 -12.14
C LEU A 7 2.88 1.10 -11.44
N PHE A 8 2.86 0.32 -10.37
CA PHE A 8 1.76 0.32 -9.41
C PHE A 8 2.15 1.24 -8.26
N ALA A 9 1.45 2.36 -8.12
CA ALA A 9 1.59 3.27 -6.98
C ALA A 9 0.54 2.88 -5.95
N LEU A 10 0.94 2.08 -4.95
CA LEU A 10 0.12 1.83 -3.76
C LEU A 10 0.44 2.91 -2.73
N VAL A 11 -0.46 3.89 -2.59
CA VAL A 11 -0.38 4.90 -1.54
C VAL A 11 -1.11 4.36 -0.32
N LEU A 12 -0.37 3.83 0.65
CA LEU A 12 -0.93 3.37 1.92
C LEU A 12 -0.85 4.50 2.94
N PHE A 13 -2.00 5.00 3.37
CA PHE A 13 -2.08 5.89 4.53
C PHE A 13 -2.30 5.02 5.78
N VAL A 14 -1.26 4.87 6.59
CA VAL A 14 -1.39 4.35 7.96
C VAL A 14 -1.79 5.54 8.83
N THR A 15 -3.09 5.74 9.01
CA THR A 15 -3.62 6.74 9.95
C THR A 15 -3.97 6.05 11.25
N SER A 16 -3.42 6.50 12.38
CA SER A 16 -4.02 6.20 13.68
C SER A 16 -5.39 6.89 13.75
N SER A 17 -6.41 6.12 14.11
CA SER A 17 -7.83 6.44 14.01
C SER A 17 -8.27 7.74 14.70
N VAL A 18 -8.75 8.72 13.91
CA VAL A 18 -9.81 9.70 14.25
C VAL A 18 -10.54 10.08 12.94
N PRO A 19 -11.88 10.20 12.90
CA PRO A 19 -12.57 10.75 11.73
C PRO A 19 -12.40 12.28 11.78
N ALA A 20 -11.37 12.79 11.12
CA ALA A 20 -11.26 14.21 10.84
C ALA A 20 -11.42 14.40 9.34
N LEU A 21 -12.44 15.19 8.98
CA LEU A 21 -12.63 15.79 7.66
C LEU A 21 -11.27 16.01 7.00
N ALA A 22 -11.10 15.52 5.76
CA ALA A 22 -9.93 15.75 4.94
C ALA A 22 -9.77 17.26 4.65
N GLN A 23 -9.30 17.99 5.65
CA GLN A 23 -8.99 19.39 5.54
C GLN A 23 -7.55 19.44 5.04
N ARG A 24 -7.44 19.72 3.74
CA ARG A 24 -6.18 20.02 3.06
C ARG A 24 -5.36 20.92 3.98
N LEU A 25 -4.18 20.44 4.40
CA LEU A 25 -3.29 21.18 5.31
C LEU A 25 -3.16 22.64 4.80
N PRO A 26 -3.32 23.64 5.68
CA PRO A 26 -3.15 25.04 5.29
C PRO A 26 -1.77 25.21 4.64
N ARG A 27 -1.72 25.94 3.52
CA ARG A 27 -0.50 26.17 2.69
C ARG A 27 0.67 26.85 3.43
N THR A 28 0.52 27.11 4.73
CA THR A 28 1.46 27.79 5.61
C THR A 28 2.26 26.83 6.50
N VAL A 29 1.95 25.53 6.50
CA VAL A 29 2.78 24.51 7.17
C VAL A 29 3.84 24.03 6.18
N LEU A 30 5.03 24.64 6.22
CA LEU A 30 6.23 24.02 5.68
C LEU A 30 6.50 22.79 6.56
N PRO A 31 6.43 21.56 6.05
CA PRO A 31 6.84 20.42 6.84
C PRO A 31 8.32 20.64 7.16
N ASN A 32 8.69 20.59 8.44
CA ASN A 32 10.07 20.31 8.80
C ASN A 32 10.35 18.91 8.25
N HIS A 33 10.74 18.84 6.98
CA HIS A 33 11.20 17.61 6.38
C HIS A 33 12.47 17.27 7.15
N TYR A 34 12.36 16.34 8.09
CA TYR A 34 13.55 15.75 8.69
C TYR A 34 14.41 15.27 7.52
N ASP A 35 15.66 15.73 7.46
CA ASP A 35 16.65 15.11 6.60
C ASP A 35 16.78 13.66 7.07
N LEU A 36 16.14 12.76 6.32
CA LEU A 36 16.02 11.34 6.61
C LEU A 36 17.00 10.58 5.73
N THR A 37 17.86 9.77 6.34
CA THR A 37 18.65 8.77 5.62
C THR A 37 18.11 7.38 5.94
N VAL A 38 18.09 6.49 4.95
CA VAL A 38 17.53 5.14 5.10
C VAL A 38 18.64 4.11 4.97
N THR A 39 18.73 3.20 5.94
CA THR A 39 19.60 2.03 5.88
C THR A 39 18.74 0.78 5.75
N LEU A 40 19.09 -0.13 4.83
CA LEU A 40 18.38 -1.39 4.63
C LEU A 40 19.19 -2.54 5.21
N ASN A 41 18.54 -3.39 5.99
CA ASN A 41 19.07 -4.65 6.47
C ASN A 41 18.31 -5.79 5.79
N ALA A 42 18.92 -6.38 4.76
CA ALA A 42 18.30 -7.44 3.97
C ALA A 42 18.17 -8.77 4.73
N ARG A 43 19.03 -9.02 5.74
CA ARG A 43 18.99 -10.26 6.54
C ARG A 43 17.75 -10.29 7.43
N ASP A 44 17.45 -9.15 8.06
CA ASP A 44 16.36 -9.02 9.02
C ASP A 44 15.09 -8.45 8.36
N GLU A 45 15.15 -8.14 7.06
CA GLU A 45 14.09 -7.53 6.26
C GLU A 45 13.57 -6.20 6.86
N GLN A 46 14.50 -5.34 7.30
CA GLN A 46 14.20 -4.07 7.98
C GLN A 46 14.74 -2.86 7.22
N ALA A 47 14.05 -1.73 7.38
CA ALA A 47 14.51 -0.42 6.98
C ALA A 47 14.61 0.48 8.23
N THR A 48 15.78 1.08 8.45
CA THR A 48 16.00 2.04 9.53
C THR A 48 15.95 3.45 8.98
N LEU A 49 15.02 4.25 9.48
CA LEU A 49 14.91 5.67 9.18
C LEU A 49 15.73 6.45 10.20
N HIS A 50 16.85 7.04 9.77
CA HIS A 50 17.70 7.85 10.62
C HIS A 50 17.26 9.31 10.54
N VAL A 51 16.95 9.89 11.70
CA VAL A 51 16.65 11.31 11.87
C VAL A 51 17.84 12.04 12.48
N ARG A 52 18.13 13.26 12.03
CA ARG A 52 19.20 14.09 12.60
C ARG A 52 18.93 14.54 14.04
N HIS A 53 17.66 14.71 14.37
CA HIS A 53 17.21 15.14 15.69
C HIS A 53 16.18 14.16 16.24
N PRO A 54 16.14 13.93 17.56
CA PRO A 54 15.12 13.09 18.17
C PRO A 54 13.71 13.54 17.77
N VAL A 55 12.87 12.57 17.39
CA VAL A 55 11.44 12.84 17.15
C VAL A 55 10.78 13.09 18.51
N PRO A 56 10.13 14.25 18.72
CA PRO A 56 9.46 14.53 19.98
C PRO A 56 8.29 13.56 20.20
N PRO A 57 7.91 13.26 21.45
CA PRO A 57 6.72 12.48 21.74
C PRO A 57 5.47 13.12 21.14
N GLY A 58 4.58 12.31 20.55
CA GLY A 58 3.33 12.75 19.96
C GLY A 58 3.04 12.09 18.62
N ASP A 59 2.06 12.65 17.92
CA ASP A 59 1.65 12.15 16.60
C ASP A 59 2.72 12.45 15.55
N ALA A 60 3.01 11.45 14.71
CA ALA A 60 3.92 11.55 13.59
C ALA A 60 3.33 10.84 12.37
N SER A 61 3.68 11.34 11.17
CA SER A 61 3.30 10.72 9.91
C SER A 61 4.54 10.43 9.09
N ILE A 62 4.59 9.22 8.52
CA ILE A 62 5.68 8.76 7.67
C ILE A 62 5.08 8.49 6.29
N HIS A 63 5.57 9.20 5.28
CA HIS A 63 5.18 8.97 3.89
C HIS A 63 6.34 8.32 3.14
N ILE A 64 6.11 7.13 2.59
CA ILE A 64 7.13 6.36 1.86
C ILE A 64 6.63 6.10 0.44
N THR A 65 7.38 6.58 -0.54
CA THR A 65 7.20 6.18 -1.94
C THR A 65 8.19 5.07 -2.26
N TYR A 66 7.70 3.94 -2.75
CA TYR A 66 8.52 2.77 -3.06
C TYR A 66 8.05 2.10 -4.36
N LYS A 67 8.86 1.16 -4.86
CA LYS A 67 8.49 0.28 -5.97
C LYS A 67 8.78 -1.16 -5.54
N GLY A 68 7.90 -2.07 -5.91
CA GLY A 68 8.04 -3.50 -5.68
C GLY A 68 7.93 -4.29 -6.96
N VAL A 69 8.32 -5.57 -6.90
CA VAL A 69 8.13 -6.53 -7.99
C VAL A 69 6.97 -7.45 -7.60
N LEU A 70 6.02 -7.62 -8.52
CA LEU A 70 5.04 -8.70 -8.43
C LEU A 70 5.78 -10.01 -8.74
N ASN A 71 6.13 -10.76 -7.69
CA ASN A 71 6.86 -12.02 -7.77
C ASN A 71 5.94 -13.18 -8.21
N ASP A 72 6.48 -14.38 -8.33
CA ASP A 72 5.75 -15.63 -8.66
C ASP A 72 5.86 -16.69 -7.54
N GLU A 73 6.10 -16.26 -6.31
CA GLU A 73 6.40 -17.10 -5.14
C GLU A 73 5.19 -17.31 -4.20
N LEU A 74 3.98 -16.94 -4.63
CA LEU A 74 2.73 -17.06 -3.86
C LEU A 74 2.76 -16.35 -2.48
N ARG A 75 3.55 -15.28 -2.36
CA ARG A 75 3.71 -14.50 -1.12
C ARG A 75 3.89 -13.01 -1.39
N GLY A 76 3.47 -12.18 -0.43
CA GLY A 76 3.37 -10.74 -0.61
C GLY A 76 2.28 -10.42 -1.63
N LEU A 77 2.45 -9.33 -2.39
CA LEU A 77 1.67 -9.07 -3.59
C LEU A 77 2.38 -9.72 -4.78
N TYR A 78 1.81 -10.80 -5.29
CA TYR A 78 2.41 -11.63 -6.34
C TYR A 78 1.52 -11.71 -7.58
N LEU A 79 2.12 -12.16 -8.68
CA LEU A 79 1.48 -12.36 -9.97
C LEU A 79 0.99 -13.80 -10.11
N SER A 80 -0.32 -14.00 -10.04
CA SER A 80 -0.95 -15.28 -10.40
C SER A 80 -1.28 -15.33 -11.89
N LYS A 81 -1.28 -16.53 -12.49
CA LYS A 81 -1.61 -16.75 -13.90
C LYS A 81 -2.69 -17.82 -14.01
N ALA A 82 -3.81 -17.46 -14.63
CA ALA A 82 -4.91 -18.36 -14.91
C ALA A 82 -5.59 -17.93 -16.22
N ASN A 83 -6.16 -18.86 -16.98
CA ASN A 83 -6.95 -18.55 -18.19
C ASN A 83 -6.23 -17.62 -19.18
N ASN A 84 -4.91 -17.78 -19.35
CA ASN A 84 -4.07 -16.92 -20.20
C ASN A 84 -4.04 -15.42 -19.80
N ARG A 85 -4.46 -15.10 -18.56
CA ARG A 85 -4.40 -13.78 -17.93
C ARG A 85 -3.48 -13.76 -16.72
N ARG A 86 -3.19 -12.55 -16.26
CA ARG A 86 -2.39 -12.26 -15.07
C ARG A 86 -3.24 -11.55 -14.04
N TYR A 87 -3.06 -11.93 -12.78
CA TYR A 87 -3.78 -11.39 -11.63
C TYR A 87 -2.75 -10.93 -10.61
N ALA A 88 -2.97 -9.79 -9.97
CA ALA A 88 -2.22 -9.45 -8.76
C ALA A 88 -3.00 -10.01 -7.57
N VAL A 89 -2.35 -10.77 -6.70
CA VAL A 89 -2.98 -11.41 -5.54
C VAL A 89 -2.08 -11.22 -4.33
N SER A 90 -2.66 -10.85 -3.19
CA SER A 90 -1.95 -10.74 -1.91
C SER A 90 -2.04 -12.05 -1.11
N GLN A 91 -0.91 -12.53 -0.61
CA GLN A 91 -0.81 -13.52 0.46
C GLN A 91 0.21 -13.01 1.47
N LEU A 92 -0.25 -12.43 2.59
CA LEU A 92 0.62 -11.68 3.49
C LEU A 92 0.94 -12.43 4.80
N GLU A 93 0.23 -13.52 5.09
CA GLU A 93 0.49 -14.34 6.27
C GLU A 93 1.73 -15.24 6.08
N ALA A 94 2.66 -15.32 7.04
CA ALA A 94 2.65 -14.65 8.35
C ALA A 94 3.36 -13.28 8.38
N THR A 95 4.37 -13.08 7.54
CA THR A 95 5.30 -11.93 7.61
C THR A 95 5.62 -11.35 6.23
N ASP A 96 4.69 -11.46 5.28
CA ASP A 96 4.90 -11.06 3.89
C ASP A 96 4.21 -9.74 3.53
N ALA A 97 3.55 -9.06 4.48
CA ALA A 97 3.00 -7.72 4.24
C ALA A 97 4.10 -6.72 3.87
N ARG A 98 5.29 -6.84 4.49
CA ARG A 98 6.50 -6.07 4.16
C ARG A 98 6.94 -6.17 2.70
N ARG A 99 6.55 -7.24 1.98
CA ARG A 99 6.83 -7.39 0.53
C ARG A 99 5.87 -6.59 -0.34
N MET A 100 4.69 -6.26 0.18
CA MET A 100 3.70 -5.42 -0.49
C MET A 100 3.89 -3.94 -0.15
N PHE A 101 4.11 -3.60 1.13
CA PHE A 101 4.29 -2.22 1.59
C PHE A 101 5.17 -2.13 2.85
N PRO A 102 5.99 -1.07 3.00
CA PRO A 102 6.73 -0.82 4.24
C PRO A 102 5.77 -0.64 5.42
N SER A 103 5.97 -1.43 6.48
CA SER A 103 5.12 -1.40 7.67
C SER A 103 5.82 -1.99 8.90
N PHE A 104 5.24 -1.76 10.08
CA PHE A 104 5.58 -2.48 11.30
C PHE A 104 4.91 -3.86 11.26
N ASP A 105 5.53 -4.78 10.54
CA ASP A 105 4.95 -6.08 10.15
C ASP A 105 5.05 -7.13 11.26
N GLU A 106 4.39 -6.83 12.39
CA GLU A 106 4.24 -7.69 13.56
C GLU A 106 2.75 -7.79 13.95
N PRO A 107 2.22 -8.98 14.30
CA PRO A 107 0.80 -9.17 14.57
C PRO A 107 0.21 -8.25 15.66
N ALA A 108 1.03 -7.86 16.64
CA ALA A 108 0.63 -6.97 17.74
C ALA A 108 0.48 -5.50 17.32
N MET A 109 1.18 -5.07 16.26
CA MET A 109 1.22 -3.69 15.76
C MET A 109 0.03 -3.39 14.84
N LYS A 110 -1.19 -3.50 15.39
CA LYS A 110 -2.42 -3.32 14.63
C LYS A 110 -2.66 -1.86 14.24
N ALA A 111 -3.17 -1.64 13.04
CA ALA A 111 -3.55 -0.34 12.50
C ALA A 111 -4.84 -0.43 11.67
N THR A 112 -5.37 0.73 11.26
CA THR A 112 -6.40 0.82 10.21
C THR A 112 -5.72 1.09 8.88
N PHE A 113 -6.27 0.55 7.79
CA PHE A 113 -5.70 0.66 6.46
C PHE A 113 -6.69 1.30 5.50
N SER A 114 -6.26 2.32 4.76
CA SER A 114 -7.00 2.88 3.62
C SER A 114 -6.21 2.57 2.34
N LEU A 115 -6.85 1.85 1.42
CA LEU A 115 -6.21 1.33 0.22
C LEU A 115 -6.76 2.05 -1.02
N THR A 116 -5.86 2.39 -1.93
CA THR A 116 -6.17 2.92 -3.26
C THR A 116 -5.40 2.10 -4.29
N ALA A 117 -6.09 1.63 -5.32
CA ALA A 117 -5.50 0.85 -6.39
C ALA A 117 -5.66 1.57 -7.74
N VAL A 118 -4.57 1.69 -8.50
CA VAL A 118 -4.59 2.16 -9.89
C VAL A 118 -4.30 0.98 -10.79
N MET A 119 -5.22 0.64 -11.70
CA MET A 119 -5.13 -0.54 -12.57
C MET A 119 -5.69 -0.25 -13.98
N ASP A 120 -5.58 -1.23 -14.89
CA ASP A 120 -6.14 -1.11 -16.24
C ASP A 120 -7.68 -1.10 -16.21
N GLU A 121 -8.32 -0.33 -17.09
CA GLU A 121 -9.80 -0.16 -17.15
C GLU A 121 -10.58 -1.48 -17.31
N GLY A 122 -9.94 -2.55 -17.79
CA GLY A 122 -10.55 -3.87 -17.94
C GLY A 122 -10.34 -4.81 -16.75
N ASP A 123 -9.70 -4.35 -15.68
CA ASP A 123 -9.53 -5.10 -14.43
C ASP A 123 -10.38 -4.48 -13.31
N HIS A 124 -10.68 -5.27 -12.30
CA HIS A 124 -11.38 -4.90 -11.08
C HIS A 124 -10.49 -5.22 -9.87
N ALA A 125 -10.63 -4.45 -8.80
CA ALA A 125 -9.97 -4.72 -7.53
C ALA A 125 -10.96 -5.09 -6.43
N ILE A 126 -10.59 -6.05 -5.61
CA ILE A 126 -11.30 -6.41 -4.37
C ILE A 126 -10.29 -6.29 -3.22
N SER A 127 -10.74 -5.73 -2.11
CA SER A 127 -9.95 -5.55 -0.89
C SER A 127 -10.84 -5.77 0.35
N ASN A 128 -10.32 -5.47 1.54
CA ASN A 128 -11.03 -5.63 2.81
C ASN A 128 -12.23 -4.68 2.96
N GLY A 129 -12.12 -3.45 2.44
CA GLY A 129 -13.17 -2.43 2.51
C GLY A 129 -14.06 -2.42 1.26
N ALA A 130 -15.25 -1.81 1.36
CA ALA A 130 -16.10 -1.56 0.20
C ALA A 130 -15.49 -0.50 -0.73
N VAL A 131 -15.81 -0.55 -2.02
CA VAL A 131 -15.40 0.51 -2.97
C VAL A 131 -16.21 1.78 -2.69
N THR A 132 -15.53 2.90 -2.48
CA THR A 132 -16.13 4.23 -2.26
C THR A 132 -16.05 5.13 -3.47
N SER A 133 -15.07 4.89 -4.35
CA SER A 133 -14.86 5.68 -5.55
C SER A 133 -14.17 4.83 -6.62
N ASP A 134 -14.60 5.01 -7.87
CA ASP A 134 -13.94 4.51 -9.07
C ASP A 134 -13.95 5.64 -10.10
N THR A 135 -12.77 6.13 -10.46
CA THR A 135 -12.60 7.31 -11.32
C THR A 135 -11.47 7.12 -12.33
N PRO A 136 -11.46 7.87 -13.45
CA PRO A 136 -10.34 7.84 -14.39
C PRO A 136 -9.00 8.08 -13.68
N GLY A 137 -8.02 7.23 -13.98
CA GLY A 137 -6.70 7.26 -13.35
C GLY A 137 -5.73 8.22 -14.05
N PRO A 138 -4.55 8.44 -13.46
CA PRO A 138 -3.56 9.37 -14.00
C PRO A 138 -2.91 8.91 -15.33
N GLY A 139 -3.18 7.68 -15.78
CA GLY A 139 -2.66 7.11 -17.02
C GLY A 139 -3.77 6.79 -18.03
N ARG A 140 -3.43 6.81 -19.32
CA ARG A 140 -4.37 6.40 -20.39
C ARG A 140 -4.75 4.93 -20.22
N GLY A 141 -6.04 4.63 -20.25
CA GLY A 141 -6.55 3.26 -20.07
C GLY A 141 -6.47 2.77 -18.62
N LYS A 142 -6.33 3.67 -17.65
CA LYS A 142 -6.26 3.36 -16.22
C LYS A 142 -7.44 3.96 -15.48
N HIS A 143 -7.84 3.32 -14.40
CA HIS A 143 -8.76 3.86 -13.40
C HIS A 143 -8.20 3.71 -11.98
N THR A 144 -8.75 4.50 -11.05
CA THR A 144 -8.36 4.55 -9.65
C THR A 144 -9.54 4.18 -8.79
N VAL A 145 -9.40 3.09 -8.03
CA VAL A 145 -10.39 2.58 -7.09
C VAL A 145 -9.94 2.89 -5.67
N VAL A 146 -10.83 3.46 -4.87
CA VAL A 146 -10.61 3.80 -3.45
C VAL A 146 -11.50 2.94 -2.57
N PHE A 147 -10.93 2.31 -1.56
CA PHE A 147 -11.64 1.47 -0.60
C PHE A 147 -11.91 2.19 0.72
N GLU A 148 -12.99 1.80 1.41
CA GLU A 148 -13.24 2.20 2.79
C GLU A 148 -12.08 1.81 3.72
N ILE A 149 -11.89 2.60 4.78
CA ILE A 149 -10.90 2.30 5.81
C ILE A 149 -11.27 1.01 6.56
N THR A 150 -10.30 0.14 6.78
CA THR A 150 -10.52 -1.10 7.55
C THR A 150 -10.73 -0.80 9.04
N PRO A 151 -11.36 -1.71 9.79
CA PRO A 151 -11.19 -1.78 11.24
C PRO A 151 -9.71 -1.96 11.61
N LYS A 152 -9.39 -1.73 12.90
CA LYS A 152 -8.04 -1.97 13.44
C LYS A 152 -7.69 -3.45 13.33
N MET A 153 -6.72 -3.80 12.51
CA MET A 153 -6.32 -5.19 12.23
C MET A 153 -4.80 -5.30 12.05
N SER A 154 -4.30 -6.54 12.00
CA SER A 154 -2.87 -6.82 11.78
C SER A 154 -2.52 -6.73 10.28
N THR A 155 -1.26 -6.44 9.97
CA THR A 155 -0.75 -6.26 8.60
C THR A 155 -0.98 -7.46 7.69
N TYR A 156 -0.82 -8.68 8.22
CA TYR A 156 -1.00 -9.92 7.45
C TYR A 156 -2.43 -10.16 6.94
N LEU A 157 -3.43 -9.41 7.44
CA LEU A 157 -4.82 -9.47 7.01
C LEU A 157 -5.16 -8.50 5.87
N VAL A 158 -4.24 -7.60 5.50
CA VAL A 158 -4.44 -6.71 4.36
C VAL A 158 -4.54 -7.56 3.10
N ALA A 159 -5.59 -7.32 2.31
CA ALA A 159 -5.89 -8.08 1.11
C ALA A 159 -6.06 -7.13 -0.09
N LEU A 160 -5.49 -7.50 -1.23
CA LEU A 160 -5.75 -6.89 -2.51
C LEU A 160 -5.66 -7.96 -3.59
N VAL A 161 -6.73 -8.06 -4.39
CA VAL A 161 -6.73 -8.83 -5.63
C VAL A 161 -7.12 -7.94 -6.79
N VAL A 162 -6.43 -8.06 -7.92
CA VAL A 162 -6.66 -7.29 -9.15
C VAL A 162 -6.73 -8.24 -10.34
N GLY A 163 -7.79 -8.11 -11.14
CA GLY A 163 -7.99 -8.83 -12.40
C GLY A 163 -9.44 -8.74 -12.88
N ASP A 164 -9.83 -9.52 -13.88
CA ASP A 164 -11.16 -9.46 -14.52
C ASP A 164 -12.27 -10.20 -13.75
N PHE A 165 -12.34 -9.98 -12.44
CA PHE A 165 -13.34 -10.61 -11.60
C PHE A 165 -14.75 -10.13 -11.95
N VAL A 166 -15.66 -11.07 -12.17
CA VAL A 166 -17.08 -10.79 -12.40
C VAL A 166 -17.90 -11.40 -11.26
N CYS A 167 -18.74 -10.59 -10.62
CA CYS A 167 -19.78 -11.12 -9.73
C CYS A 167 -20.93 -11.62 -10.61
N ARG A 168 -21.30 -12.89 -10.48
CA ARG A 168 -22.47 -13.47 -11.15
C ARG A 168 -23.56 -13.76 -10.14
#